data_AF-A0A382U358-F1
#
_entry.id   AF-A0A382U358-F1
#
_cell.length_a   1.000
_cell.length_b   1.000
_cell.length_c   1.000
_cell.angle_alpha   90.00
_cell.angle_beta   90.00
_cell.angle_gamma   90.00
#
_symmetry.space_group_name_H-M   'P 1'
#
loop_
_entity.id
_entity.type
_entity.pdbx_description
1 polymer ?
#
loop_
_entity_poly.entity_id
_entity_poly.type
_entity_poly.pdbx_seq_one_letter_code
_entity_poly.pdbx_strand_id
1 'polypeptide(L)'
;MDKPAGEISLNITRLGHLDIPGGGQVVVQGNHAFVGHMKPPHGTTIIDITNPADPTIIWQTKTDTEFSHTHKVRVAGDIMITNVEMNNRHYLRLGTQIPEIRIDLEKEGKEPTDKNIADVLGIKTDDIPILEASR
;
A
#
# COMPACT_ATOMS: atom_id res chain seq x y z
N MET A 1 38.82 17.07 12.12
CA MET A 1 37.75 16.77 13.10
C MET A 1 37.08 15.52 12.61
N ASP A 2 37.24 14.43 13.34
CA ASP A 2 36.71 13.12 12.96
C ASP A 2 35.20 13.12 13.09
N LYS A 3 34.53 12.69 12.02
CA LYS A 3 33.08 12.57 11.96
C LYS A 3 32.68 11.28 12.70
N PRO A 4 31.78 11.32 13.69
CA PRO A 4 31.39 10.11 14.41
C PRO A 4 30.71 9.14 13.42
N ALA A 5 31.18 7.90 13.40
CA ALA A 5 30.56 6.83 12.65
C ALA A 5 29.14 6.60 13.20
N GLY A 6 28.12 6.96 12.42
CA GLY A 6 26.71 6.75 12.78
C GLY A 6 25.75 7.86 12.35
N GLU A 7 26.23 9.07 12.06
CA GLU A 7 25.35 10.13 11.56
C GLU A 7 25.13 10.01 10.05
N ILE A 8 23.95 9.52 9.69
CA ILE A 8 23.46 9.35 8.30
C ILE A 8 23.04 10.68 7.65
N SER A 9 23.19 11.81 8.33
CA SER A 9 22.79 13.14 7.86
C SER A 9 24.00 14.03 7.57
N LEU A 10 24.33 14.21 6.29
CA LEU A 10 25.25 15.27 5.83
C LEU A 10 24.48 16.59 5.72
N ASN A 11 24.84 17.60 6.52
CA ASN A 11 24.24 18.94 6.48
C ASN A 11 22.71 18.98 6.71
N ILE A 12 22.18 18.05 7.50
CA ILE A 12 20.76 17.99 7.87
C ILE A 12 20.66 17.96 9.39
N THR A 13 19.78 18.79 9.96
CA THR A 13 19.44 18.79 11.38
C THR A 13 18.00 18.29 11.54
N ARG A 14 17.81 17.26 12.37
CA ARG A 14 16.46 16.77 12.71
C ARG A 14 15.82 17.74 13.73
N LEU A 15 14.69 18.33 13.36
CA LEU A 15 13.92 19.22 14.25
C LEU A 15 12.93 18.44 15.14
N GLY A 16 12.29 17.42 14.58
CA GLY A 16 11.34 16.55 15.26
C GLY A 16 11.21 15.21 14.54
N HIS A 17 10.40 14.30 15.09
CA HIS A 17 10.04 13.05 14.43
C HIS A 17 8.63 12.63 14.82
N LEU A 18 8.01 11.82 13.95
CA LEU A 18 6.71 11.20 14.20
C LEU A 18 6.73 9.81 13.59
N ASP A 19 6.43 8.81 14.42
CA ASP A 19 6.42 7.42 13.97
C ASP A 19 5.05 7.10 13.34
N ILE A 20 5.06 6.82 12.04
CA ILE A 20 3.88 6.48 11.24
C ILE A 20 4.17 5.24 10.37
N PRO A 21 3.16 4.56 9.80
CA PRO A 21 3.32 3.33 9.02
C PRO A 21 4.20 3.40 7.74
N GLY A 22 4.85 4.53 7.46
CA GLY A 22 5.71 4.76 6.29
C GLY A 22 4.93 5.31 5.08
N GLY A 23 5.56 6.18 4.30
CA GLY A 23 4.92 6.90 3.19
C GLY A 23 5.40 6.48 1.81
N GLY A 24 4.49 6.31 0.86
CA GLY A 24 4.82 6.28 -0.56
C GLY A 24 4.98 7.68 -1.16
N GLN A 25 4.15 8.62 -0.70
CA GLN A 25 4.20 10.02 -1.12
C GLN A 25 3.97 10.95 0.05
N VAL A 26 4.72 12.06 0.07
CA VAL A 26 4.54 13.19 0.98
C VAL A 26 4.20 14.43 0.17
N VAL A 27 3.15 15.14 0.56
CA VAL A 27 2.80 16.47 0.04
C VAL A 27 2.72 17.43 1.22
N VAL A 28 3.21 18.66 1.06
CA VAL A 28 3.10 19.71 2.08
C VAL A 28 2.30 20.87 1.49
N GLN A 29 1.30 21.36 2.23
CA GLN A 29 0.54 22.56 1.89
C GLN A 29 0.29 23.38 3.16
N GLY A 30 0.92 24.56 3.24
CA GLY A 30 0.91 25.39 4.44
C GLY A 30 1.52 24.65 5.63
N ASN A 31 0.80 24.59 6.75
CA ASN A 31 1.24 23.92 7.97
C ASN A 31 0.83 22.44 8.05
N HIS A 32 0.49 21.82 6.92
CA HIS A 32 0.08 20.42 6.90
C HIS A 32 0.97 19.58 6.00
N ALA A 33 1.34 18.40 6.48
CA ALA A 33 1.92 17.34 5.68
C ALA A 33 0.89 16.21 5.48
N PHE A 34 0.82 15.70 4.26
CA PHE A 34 -0.08 14.65 3.83
C PHE A 34 0.76 13.46 3.38
N VAL A 35 0.57 12.30 4.00
CA VAL A 35 1.39 11.11 3.77
C VAL A 35 0.50 9.96 3.33
N GLY A 36 0.59 9.58 2.05
CA GLY A 36 -0.08 8.38 1.54
C GLY A 36 0.74 7.14 1.89
N HIS A 37 0.14 6.15 2.55
CA HIS A 37 0.82 4.96 3.06
C HIS A 37 0.90 3.82 2.04
N MET A 38 1.97 3.04 2.11
CA MET A 38 2.26 2.00 1.12
C MET A 38 1.46 0.72 1.28
N LYS A 39 0.92 0.45 2.49
CA LYS A 39 0.32 -0.84 2.83
C LYS A 39 -1.00 -0.69 3.58
N PRO A 40 -2.01 -1.51 3.27
CA PRO A 40 -3.20 -1.62 4.09
C PRO A 40 -2.84 -2.10 5.51
N PRO A 41 -3.68 -1.79 6.51
CA PRO A 41 -4.94 -1.06 6.40
C PRO A 41 -4.74 0.47 6.33
N HIS A 42 -3.50 0.96 6.24
CA HIS A 42 -3.19 2.38 6.32
C HIS A 42 -3.44 3.08 4.98
N GLY A 43 -4.28 4.12 5.01
CA GLY A 43 -4.56 4.94 3.85
C GLY A 43 -3.67 6.18 3.79
N THR A 44 -4.17 7.34 4.21
CA THR A 44 -3.42 8.61 4.24
C THR A 44 -3.47 9.22 5.63
N THR A 45 -2.35 9.79 6.09
CA THR A 45 -2.26 10.58 7.33
C THR A 45 -2.10 12.05 7.00
N ILE A 46 -2.86 12.91 7.69
CA ILE A 46 -2.66 14.36 7.71
C ILE A 46 -2.02 14.74 9.04
N ILE A 47 -0.93 15.50 8.95
CA ILE A 47 -0.08 15.89 10.07
C ILE A 47 -0.08 17.41 10.14
N ASP A 48 -0.41 17.98 11.30
CA ASP A 48 -0.10 19.37 11.60
C ASP A 48 1.40 19.48 11.90
N ILE A 49 2.08 20.32 11.11
CA ILE A 49 3.51 20.59 11.19
C ILE A 49 3.80 22.06 11.56
N THR A 50 2.82 22.76 12.15
CA THR A 50 2.99 24.15 12.62
C THR A 50 4.17 24.29 13.58
N ASN A 51 4.31 23.34 14.51
CA ASN A 51 5.52 23.19 15.32
C ASN A 51 6.39 22.05 14.77
N PRO A 52 7.51 22.33 14.08
CA PRO A 52 8.34 21.28 13.49
C PRO A 52 9.06 20.41 14.53
N ALA A 53 9.13 20.85 15.79
CA ALA A 53 9.67 20.05 16.89
C ALA A 53 8.62 19.09 17.50
N ASP A 54 7.32 19.30 17.21
CA ASP A 54 6.20 18.51 17.73
C ASP A 54 5.12 18.31 16.65
N PRO A 55 5.41 17.55 15.57
CA PRO A 55 4.43 17.22 14.55
C PRO A 55 3.33 16.32 15.11
N THR A 56 2.06 16.64 14.81
CA THR A 56 0.90 15.90 15.37
C THR A 56 -0.02 15.36 14.30
N ILE A 57 -0.53 14.15 14.49
CA ILE A 57 -1.53 13.55 13.59
C ILE A 57 -2.88 14.20 13.87
N ILE A 58 -3.49 14.83 12.86
CA ILE A 58 -4.81 15.44 12.98
C ILE A 58 -5.91 14.65 12.27
N TRP A 59 -5.55 13.76 11.34
CA TRP A 59 -6.50 12.87 10.67
C TRP A 59 -5.81 11.68 10.02
N GLN A 60 -6.52 10.55 9.93
CA GLN A 60 -6.08 9.36 9.20
C GLN A 60 -7.27 8.67 8.52
N THR A 61 -7.05 8.14 7.33
CA THR A 61 -7.95 7.16 6.70
C THR A 61 -7.34 5.77 6.63
N LYS A 62 -8.23 4.78 6.53
CA LYS A 62 -7.89 3.39 6.26
C LYS A 62 -8.21 3.05 4.82
N THR A 63 -7.66 1.95 4.34
CA THR A 63 -8.14 1.30 3.13
C THR A 63 -9.41 0.51 3.44
N ASP A 64 -10.30 0.37 2.47
CA ASP A 64 -11.54 -0.41 2.64
C ASP A 64 -11.26 -1.92 2.74
N THR A 65 -10.16 -2.37 2.14
CA THR A 65 -9.76 -3.79 2.12
C THR A 65 -8.25 -3.95 2.28
N GLU A 66 -7.82 -5.17 2.63
CA GLU A 66 -6.42 -5.62 2.64
C GLU A 66 -5.82 -5.77 1.22
N PHE A 67 -6.65 -5.67 0.19
CA PHE A 67 -6.26 -5.83 -1.22
C PHE A 67 -6.00 -4.50 -1.92
N SER A 68 -6.19 -3.38 -1.24
CA SER A 68 -5.97 -2.04 -1.78
C SER A 68 -4.92 -1.26 -0.98
N HIS A 69 -4.34 -0.23 -1.60
CA HIS A 69 -3.52 0.77 -0.93
C HIS A 69 -3.66 2.15 -1.58
N THR A 70 -3.48 3.22 -0.79
CA THR A 70 -3.67 4.62 -1.23
C THR A 70 -2.39 5.45 -1.03
N HIS A 71 -1.31 4.99 -1.67
CA HIS A 71 0.05 5.49 -1.45
C HIS A 71 0.39 6.80 -2.18
N LYS A 72 -0.57 7.37 -2.93
CA LYS A 72 -0.45 8.66 -3.62
C LYS A 72 -1.48 9.62 -3.07
N VAL A 73 -1.04 10.85 -2.81
CA VAL A 73 -1.87 11.93 -2.30
C VAL A 73 -1.56 13.22 -3.06
N ARG A 74 -2.61 13.95 -3.43
CA ARG A 74 -2.54 15.29 -4.01
C ARG A 74 -3.47 16.21 -3.24
N VAL A 75 -3.03 17.45 -3.03
CA VAL A 75 -3.79 18.48 -2.35
C VAL A 75 -3.76 19.75 -3.20
N ALA A 76 -4.91 20.38 -3.36
CA ALA A 76 -5.05 21.68 -3.99
C ALA A 76 -6.12 22.48 -3.24
N GLY A 77 -5.69 23.47 -2.47
CA GLY A 77 -6.59 24.25 -1.62
C GLY A 77 -7.24 23.36 -0.56
N ASP A 78 -8.56 23.27 -0.56
CA ASP A 78 -9.36 22.47 0.36
C ASP A 78 -9.65 21.03 -0.13
N ILE A 79 -9.18 20.67 -1.33
CA ILE A 79 -9.41 19.35 -1.92
C ILE A 79 -8.18 18.47 -1.74
N MET A 80 -8.36 17.30 -1.13
CA MET A 80 -7.40 16.20 -1.11
C MET A 80 -7.93 15.04 -1.96
N ILE A 81 -7.08 14.51 -2.83
CA ILE A 81 -7.36 13.32 -3.65
C ILE A 81 -6.30 12.25 -3.34
N THR A 82 -6.77 11.02 -3.15
CA THR A 82 -5.91 9.85 -3.01
C THR A 82 -6.24 8.84 -4.11
N ASN A 83 -5.23 8.10 -4.55
CA ASN A 83 -5.48 6.97 -5.47
C ASN A 83 -6.04 5.78 -4.70
N VAL A 84 -6.68 4.85 -5.41
CA VAL A 84 -6.95 3.49 -4.93
C VAL A 84 -6.34 2.53 -5.92
N GLU A 85 -5.33 1.78 -5.48
CA GLU A 85 -4.64 0.78 -6.31
C GLU A 85 -4.66 -0.58 -5.62
N MET A 86 -4.57 -1.66 -6.42
CA MET A 86 -4.44 -3.02 -5.90
C MET A 86 -3.07 -3.18 -5.21
N ASN A 87 -3.10 -3.49 -3.91
CA ASN A 87 -1.92 -3.87 -3.15
C ASN A 87 -1.34 -5.19 -3.69
N ASN A 88 -0.03 -5.42 -3.56
CA ASN A 88 0.63 -6.65 -4.03
C ASN A 88 0.22 -7.04 -5.47
N ARG A 89 0.01 -6.05 -6.35
CA ARG A 89 -0.63 -6.23 -7.67
C ARG A 89 -0.07 -7.37 -8.51
N HIS A 90 1.24 -7.64 -8.42
CA HIS A 90 1.86 -8.71 -9.23
C HIS A 90 1.35 -10.08 -8.85
N TYR A 91 1.05 -10.27 -7.57
CA TYR A 91 0.54 -11.50 -7.02
C TYR A 91 -0.98 -11.58 -7.12
N LEU A 92 -1.70 -10.55 -6.64
CA LEU A 92 -3.16 -10.55 -6.63
C LEU A 92 -3.79 -10.60 -8.03
N ARG A 93 -3.10 -10.07 -9.07
CA ARG A 93 -3.56 -10.19 -10.46
C ARG A 93 -3.56 -11.61 -11.01
N LEU A 94 -2.92 -12.58 -10.36
CA LEU A 94 -3.10 -13.98 -10.74
C LEU A 94 -4.57 -14.41 -10.62
N GLY A 95 -5.32 -13.82 -9.68
CA GLY A 95 -6.75 -14.06 -9.53
C GLY A 95 -7.56 -13.79 -10.80
N THR A 96 -7.16 -12.81 -11.62
CA THR A 96 -7.91 -12.48 -12.84
C THR A 96 -7.86 -13.58 -13.90
N GLN A 97 -6.88 -14.50 -13.82
CA GLN A 97 -6.74 -15.63 -14.74
C GLN A 97 -7.59 -16.83 -14.33
N ILE A 98 -8.04 -16.90 -13.06
CA ILE A 98 -8.74 -18.06 -12.53
C ILE A 98 -9.99 -18.44 -13.34
N PRO A 99 -10.87 -17.53 -13.80
CA PRO A 99 -12.04 -17.90 -14.59
C PRO A 99 -11.70 -18.63 -15.89
N GLU A 100 -10.67 -18.17 -16.59
CA GLU A 100 -10.23 -18.76 -17.85
C GLU A 100 -9.59 -20.13 -17.60
N ILE A 101 -8.76 -20.24 -16.56
CA ILE A 101 -8.17 -21.52 -16.13
C ILE A 101 -9.26 -22.54 -15.78
N ARG A 102 -10.35 -22.14 -15.09
CA ARG A 102 -11.48 -23.04 -14.80
C ARG A 102 -12.10 -23.59 -16.09
N ILE A 103 -12.35 -22.72 -17.06
CA ILE A 103 -12.91 -23.09 -18.37
C ILE A 103 -11.98 -24.07 -19.11
N ASP A 104 -10.67 -23.80 -19.10
CA ASP A 104 -9.71 -24.64 -19.82
C ASP A 104 -9.49 -26.00 -19.16
N LEU A 105 -9.49 -26.08 -17.83
CA LEU A 105 -9.48 -27.35 -17.11
C LEU A 105 -10.71 -28.21 -17.46
N GLU A 106 -11.90 -27.61 -17.50
CA GLU A 106 -13.14 -28.33 -17.88
C GLU A 106 -13.08 -28.85 -19.32
N LYS A 107 -12.58 -28.05 -20.29
CA LYS A 107 -12.37 -28.50 -21.68
C LYS A 107 -11.39 -29.65 -21.79
N GLU A 108 -10.38 -29.69 -20.92
CA GLU A 108 -9.41 -30.78 -20.83
C GLU A 108 -9.95 -32.01 -20.07
N GLY A 109 -11.17 -31.96 -19.55
CA GLY A 109 -11.77 -33.03 -18.74
C GLY A 109 -11.17 -33.16 -17.34
N LYS A 110 -10.51 -32.11 -16.84
CA LYS A 110 -9.99 -32.01 -15.47
C LYS A 110 -10.96 -31.23 -14.61
N GLU A 111 -11.14 -31.64 -13.36
CA GLU A 111 -11.97 -30.88 -12.43
C GLU A 111 -11.31 -29.53 -12.08
N PRO A 112 -12.05 -28.40 -12.10
CA PRO A 112 -11.51 -27.07 -11.80
C PRO A 112 -11.38 -26.83 -10.28
N THR A 113 -10.71 -27.73 -9.58
CA THR A 113 -10.44 -27.61 -8.13
C THR A 113 -9.36 -26.55 -7.86
N ASP A 114 -9.36 -25.97 -6.66
CA ASP A 114 -8.31 -25.01 -6.24
C ASP A 114 -6.91 -25.60 -6.38
N LYS A 115 -6.75 -26.92 -6.16
CA LYS A 115 -5.48 -27.61 -6.38
C LYS A 115 -5.04 -27.53 -7.84
N ASN A 116 -5.91 -27.91 -8.77
CA ASN A 116 -5.57 -27.91 -10.20
C ASN A 116 -5.34 -26.49 -10.72
N ILE A 117 -6.07 -25.49 -10.22
CA ILE A 117 -5.85 -24.08 -10.57
C ILE A 117 -4.51 -23.59 -10.02
N ALA A 118 -4.17 -23.94 -8.78
CA ALA A 118 -2.90 -23.58 -8.16
C ALA A 118 -1.70 -24.22 -8.88
N ASP A 119 -1.85 -25.47 -9.34
CA ASP A 119 -0.83 -26.16 -10.15
C ASP A 119 -0.59 -25.44 -11.49
N VAL A 120 -1.64 -24.94 -12.15
CA VAL A 120 -1.52 -24.13 -13.38
C VAL A 120 -0.86 -22.78 -13.11
N LEU A 121 -1.22 -22.10 -12.03
CA LEU A 121 -0.68 -20.80 -11.64
C LEU A 121 0.73 -20.87 -11.01
N GLY A 122 1.19 -22.06 -10.63
CA GLY A 122 2.48 -22.25 -9.94
C GLY A 122 2.52 -21.66 -8.52
N ILE A 123 1.40 -21.73 -7.78
CA ILE A 123 1.23 -21.17 -6.43
C ILE A 123 0.71 -22.23 -5.45
N LYS A 124 0.51 -21.88 -4.17
CA LYS A 124 -0.06 -22.83 -3.20
C LYS A 124 -1.57 -22.87 -3.35
N THR A 125 -2.17 -24.04 -3.09
CA THR A 125 -3.63 -24.19 -3.10
C THR A 125 -4.34 -23.24 -2.13
N ASP A 126 -3.75 -23.01 -0.95
CA ASP A 126 -4.30 -22.10 0.07
C ASP A 126 -4.37 -20.63 -0.38
N ASP A 127 -3.68 -20.28 -1.46
CA ASP A 127 -3.67 -18.93 -2.02
C ASP A 127 -4.90 -18.66 -2.91
N ILE A 128 -5.58 -19.69 -3.41
CA ILE A 128 -6.71 -19.54 -4.34
C ILE A 128 -7.86 -18.73 -3.74
N PRO A 129 -8.33 -19.00 -2.50
CA PRO A 129 -9.37 -18.18 -1.89
C PRO A 129 -8.97 -16.71 -1.72
N ILE A 130 -7.69 -16.43 -1.45
CA ILE A 130 -7.17 -15.07 -1.31
C ILE A 130 -7.22 -14.35 -2.66
N LEU A 131 -6.78 -15.02 -3.72
CA LEU A 131 -6.79 -14.47 -5.07
C LEU A 131 -8.22 -14.21 -5.56
N GLU A 132 -9.16 -15.12 -5.31
CA GLU A 132 -10.58 -14.94 -5.65
C GLU A 132 -11.20 -13.78 -4.87
N ALA A 133 -10.89 -13.64 -3.57
CA ALA A 133 -11.39 -12.53 -2.75
C ALA A 133 -10.81 -11.16 -3.13
N SER A 134 -9.68 -11.13 -3.84
CA SER A 134 -8.96 -9.90 -4.22
C SER A 134 -9.38 -9.28 -5.55
N ARG A 135 -10.24 -9.95 -6.31
CA ARG A 135 -10.73 -9.52 -7.62
C ARG A 135 -11.85 -8.50 -7.51
#